data_AF-A0A7D9JVY0-F1
#
_entry.id   AF-A0A7D9JVY0-F1
#
_cell.length_a   1.000
_cell.length_b   1.000
_cell.length_c   1.000
_cell.angle_alpha   90.00
_cell.angle_beta   90.00
_cell.angle_gamma   90.00
#
_symmetry.space_group_name_H-M   'P 1'
#
loop_
_entity.id
_entity.type
_entity.pdbx_description
1 polymer ?
#
loop_
_entity_poly.entity_id
_entity_poly.type
_entity_poly.pdbx_seq_one_letter_code
_entity_poly.pdbx_strand_id
1 'polypeptide(L)'
;KQNILPSPYKPERFDQPDEALSWLKTFQILNDKRLPQVKTTKDYKVGQKISIDAGSSISAVINQAFHRPNFATDAVGITVREVQRLSSQIPVLFATDEFNGLFWKTSLKNPETNDWLKPQDLSMVHHFGKLFKQNSSL
;
A
#
# COMPACT_ATOMS: atom_id res chain seq x y z
N LYS A 1 -5.47 -2.20 20.80
CA LYS A 1 -6.45 -2.59 19.76
C LYS A 1 -5.84 -2.23 18.42
N GLN A 2 -5.81 -3.15 17.45
CA GLN A 2 -5.32 -2.83 16.11
C GLN A 2 -6.26 -1.83 15.44
N ASN A 3 -5.69 -0.78 14.83
CA ASN A 3 -6.42 0.28 14.17
C ASN A 3 -6.79 -0.18 12.76
N ILE A 4 -8.03 -0.63 12.57
CA ILE A 4 -8.55 -1.12 11.29
C ILE A 4 -9.73 -0.24 10.90
N LEU A 5 -9.71 0.31 9.68
CA LEU A 5 -10.69 1.28 9.20
C LEU A 5 -11.28 0.82 7.87
N PRO A 6 -12.58 1.05 7.58
CA PRO A 6 -13.10 0.87 6.23
C PRO A 6 -12.36 1.76 5.22
N SER A 7 -12.00 1.21 4.07
CA SER A 7 -11.24 1.95 3.07
C SER A 7 -12.12 2.98 2.35
N PRO A 8 -11.72 4.26 2.29
CA PRO A 8 -12.46 5.30 1.59
C PRO A 8 -12.39 5.12 0.06
N TYR A 9 -11.39 4.40 -0.45
CA TYR A 9 -11.22 4.14 -1.87
C TYR A 9 -11.98 2.88 -2.32
N LYS A 10 -12.01 1.83 -1.51
CA LYS A 10 -12.73 0.59 -1.83
C LYS A 10 -13.52 0.07 -0.62
N PRO A 11 -14.85 0.29 -0.56
CA PRO A 11 -15.68 -0.01 0.63
C PRO A 11 -15.65 -1.47 1.11
N GLU A 12 -15.35 -2.43 0.23
CA GLU A 12 -15.21 -3.85 0.57
C GLU A 12 -13.93 -4.18 1.35
N ARG A 13 -13.06 -3.20 1.59
CA ARG A 13 -11.75 -3.41 2.19
C ARG A 13 -11.55 -2.61 3.45
N PHE A 14 -10.59 -3.08 4.21
CA PHE A 14 -10.15 -2.48 5.45
C PHE A 14 -8.69 -2.05 5.32
N ASP A 15 -8.43 -0.82 5.73
CA ASP A 15 -7.12 -0.19 5.77
C ASP A 15 -6.44 -0.41 7.13
N GLN A 16 -5.12 -0.53 7.08
CA GLN A 16 -4.21 -0.75 8.22
C GLN A 16 -3.25 0.46 8.31
N PRO A 17 -3.71 1.63 8.79
CA PRO A 17 -2.92 2.86 8.74
C PRO A 17 -1.62 2.77 9.56
N ASP A 18 -1.64 2.14 10.73
CA ASP A 18 -0.47 2.07 11.61
C ASP A 18 0.64 1.20 11.00
N GLU A 19 0.27 0.03 10.48
CA GLU A 19 1.15 -0.88 9.76
C GLU A 19 1.67 -0.23 8.46
N ALA A 20 0.81 0.49 7.74
CA ALA A 20 1.19 1.21 6.53
C ALA A 20 2.21 2.32 6.81
N LEU A 21 2.01 3.13 7.86
CA LEU A 21 2.96 4.17 8.26
C LEU A 21 4.31 3.58 8.68
N SER A 22 4.29 2.49 9.44
CA SER A 22 5.51 1.77 9.84
C SER A 22 6.28 1.26 8.63
N TRP A 23 5.58 0.65 7.67
CA TRP A 23 6.17 0.19 6.41
C TRP A 23 6.73 1.35 5.58
N LEU A 24 5.96 2.43 5.39
CA LEU A 24 6.38 3.60 4.61
C LEU A 24 7.63 4.26 5.21
N LYS A 25 7.72 4.36 6.54
CA LYS A 25 8.90 4.86 7.24
C LYS A 25 10.13 4.01 6.97
N THR A 26 9.99 2.69 7.06
CA THR A 26 11.08 1.75 6.78
C THR A 26 11.51 1.81 5.32
N PHE A 27 10.53 1.81 4.41
CA PHE A 27 10.76 1.94 2.97
C PHE A 27 11.48 3.27 2.64
N GLN A 28 11.09 4.37 3.29
CA GLN A 28 11.71 5.67 3.11
C GLN A 28 13.20 5.63 3.51
N ILE A 29 13.51 5.13 4.71
CA ILE A 29 14.88 5.05 5.23
C ILE A 29 15.77 4.21 4.31
N LEU A 30 15.28 3.05 3.86
CA LEU A 30 16.07 2.12 3.04
C LEU A 30 16.37 2.68 1.64
N ASN A 31 15.49 3.52 1.09
CA ASN A 31 15.54 3.92 -0.32
C ASN A 31 15.71 5.43 -0.53
N ASP A 32 15.94 6.21 0.53
CA ASP A 32 15.87 7.69 0.56
C ASP A 32 16.51 8.37 -0.67
N LYS A 33 17.73 7.95 -1.06
CA LYS A 33 18.47 8.52 -2.20
C LYS A 33 17.78 8.32 -3.56
N ARG A 34 16.93 7.30 -3.71
CA ARG A 34 16.25 6.94 -4.97
C ARG A 34 14.82 7.49 -5.05
N LEU A 35 14.14 7.70 -3.92
CA LEU A 35 12.73 8.09 -3.88
C LEU A 35 12.39 9.39 -4.61
N PRO A 36 13.23 10.45 -4.61
CA PRO A 36 12.96 11.66 -5.37
C PRO A 36 12.94 11.44 -6.88
N GLN A 37 13.62 10.39 -7.38
CA GLN A 37 13.70 10.06 -8.81
C GLN A 37 12.49 9.23 -9.26
N VAL A 38 11.82 8.54 -8.34
CA VAL A 38 10.61 7.77 -8.64
C VAL A 38 9.41 8.71 -8.61
N LYS A 39 8.72 8.81 -9.74
CA LYS A 39 7.56 9.69 -9.92
C LYS A 39 6.31 8.87 -10.24
N THR A 40 5.16 9.39 -9.80
CA THR A 40 3.84 8.88 -10.18
C THR A 40 3.64 9.05 -11.69
N THR A 41 3.04 8.05 -12.33
CA THR A 41 2.79 8.09 -13.79
C THR A 41 1.41 8.56 -14.17
N LYS A 42 0.51 8.63 -13.20
CA LYS A 42 -0.88 9.05 -13.39
C LYS A 42 -1.39 9.72 -12.13
N ASP A 43 -2.54 10.37 -12.28
CA ASP A 43 -3.26 10.95 -11.16
C ASP A 43 -3.88 9.84 -10.30
N TYR A 44 -3.75 10.00 -8.99
CA TYR A 44 -4.39 9.14 -7.99
C TYR A 44 -5.39 9.96 -7.21
N LYS A 45 -6.68 9.64 -7.36
CA LYS A 45 -7.76 10.20 -6.53
C LYS A 45 -8.02 9.25 -5.38
N VAL A 46 -7.76 9.72 -4.17
CA VAL A 46 -7.84 8.94 -2.94
C VAL A 46 -8.92 9.55 -2.05
N GLY A 47 -10.12 9.00 -2.16
CA GLY A 47 -11.31 9.62 -1.58
C GLY A 47 -11.62 11.01 -2.16
N GLN A 48 -12.41 11.80 -1.43
CA GLN A 48 -12.92 13.09 -1.93
C GLN A 48 -11.94 14.27 -1.82
N LYS A 49 -10.97 14.21 -0.89
CA LYS A 49 -10.13 15.36 -0.49
C LYS A 49 -8.63 15.18 -0.74
N ILE A 50 -8.22 14.04 -1.30
CA ILE A 50 -6.81 13.73 -1.56
C ILE A 50 -6.67 13.37 -3.03
N SER A 51 -5.88 14.15 -3.74
CA SER A 51 -5.39 13.83 -5.07
C SER A 51 -3.87 13.89 -5.06
N ILE A 52 -3.25 12.97 -5.77
CA ILE A 52 -1.83 12.98 -6.09
C ILE A 52 -1.74 13.14 -7.61
N ASP A 53 -1.14 14.21 -8.07
CA ASP A 53 -1.02 14.48 -9.49
C ASP A 53 0.11 13.64 -10.11
N ALA A 54 -0.01 13.35 -11.40
CA ALA A 54 1.04 12.71 -12.17
C ALA A 54 2.35 13.53 -12.10
N GLY A 55 3.48 12.83 -12.01
CA GLY A 55 4.81 13.46 -11.87
C GLY A 55 5.23 13.79 -10.44
N SER A 56 4.34 13.63 -9.45
CA SER A 56 4.67 13.75 -8.03
C SER A 56 5.72 12.70 -7.62
N SER A 57 6.69 13.08 -6.79
CA SER A 57 7.70 12.13 -6.30
C SER A 57 7.09 11.19 -5.25
N ILE A 58 7.58 9.95 -5.19
CA ILE A 58 7.14 8.99 -4.16
C ILE A 58 7.49 9.50 -2.75
N SER A 59 8.58 10.24 -2.60
CA SER A 59 8.90 10.91 -1.33
C SER A 59 7.80 11.90 -0.90
N ALA A 60 7.23 12.68 -1.84
CA ALA A 60 6.11 13.56 -1.53
C ALA A 60 4.84 12.79 -1.13
N VAL A 61 4.55 11.68 -1.81
CA VAL A 61 3.42 10.79 -1.47
C VAL A 61 3.56 10.23 -0.04
N ILE A 62 4.75 9.75 0.32
CA ILE A 62 5.07 9.23 1.66
C ILE A 62 4.94 10.35 2.70
N ASN A 63 5.49 11.53 2.44
CA ASN A 63 5.38 12.67 3.35
C ASN A 63 3.92 13.05 3.60
N GLN A 64 3.08 13.03 2.58
CA GLN A 64 1.65 13.31 2.72
C GLN A 64 0.93 12.26 3.58
N ALA A 65 1.33 10.98 3.50
CA ALA A 65 0.81 9.92 4.36
C ALA A 65 1.14 10.16 5.84
N PHE A 66 2.33 10.65 6.17
CA PHE A 66 2.68 10.99 7.57
C PHE A 66 1.82 12.12 8.14
N HIS A 67 1.40 13.08 7.30
CA HIS A 67 0.51 14.16 7.72
C HIS A 67 -0.96 13.74 7.74
N ARG A 68 -1.33 12.69 7.01
CA ARG A 68 -2.71 12.19 6.87
C ARG A 68 -2.73 10.67 7.02
N PRO A 69 -2.77 10.13 8.25
CA PRO A 69 -2.71 8.69 8.51
C PRO A 69 -3.77 7.87 7.74
N ASN A 70 -4.97 8.42 7.53
CA ASN A 70 -6.03 7.74 6.75
C ASN A 70 -5.66 7.49 5.28
N PHE A 71 -4.62 8.16 4.77
CA PHE A 71 -4.10 7.94 3.42
C PHE A 71 -2.95 6.92 3.39
N ALA A 72 -2.41 6.51 4.55
CA ALA A 72 -1.19 5.73 4.60
C ALA A 72 -1.30 4.40 3.85
N THR A 73 -2.41 3.68 3.99
CA THR A 73 -2.59 2.39 3.30
C THR A 73 -2.67 2.57 1.77
N ASP A 74 -3.40 3.56 1.28
CA ASP A 74 -3.42 3.87 -0.16
C ASP A 74 -2.04 4.34 -0.66
N ALA A 75 -1.29 5.10 0.13
CA ALA A 75 0.06 5.54 -0.20
C ALA A 75 1.03 4.36 -0.37
N VAL A 76 0.89 3.29 0.43
CA VAL A 76 1.59 2.01 0.20
C VAL A 76 1.22 1.45 -1.15
N GLY A 77 -0.08 1.36 -1.46
CA GLY A 77 -0.56 0.84 -2.74
C GLY A 77 -0.04 1.61 -3.96
N ILE A 78 0.04 2.94 -3.87
CA ILE A 78 0.63 3.82 -4.90
C ILE A 78 2.13 3.54 -5.03
N THR A 79 2.85 3.54 -3.92
CA THR A 79 4.29 3.32 -3.86
C THR A 79 4.67 1.98 -4.49
N VAL A 80 4.03 0.90 -4.05
CA VAL A 80 4.27 -0.46 -4.54
C VAL A 80 4.02 -0.55 -6.05
N ARG A 81 2.92 0.07 -6.54
CA ARG A 81 2.58 0.06 -7.97
C ARG A 81 3.64 0.78 -8.82
N GLU A 82 4.07 1.97 -8.42
CA GLU A 82 5.05 2.74 -9.19
C GLU A 82 6.43 2.10 -9.16
N VAL A 83 6.82 1.49 -8.03
CA VAL A 83 8.06 0.71 -7.91
C VAL A 83 8.01 -0.55 -8.78
N GLN A 84 6.89 -1.28 -8.79
CA GLN A 84 6.70 -2.44 -9.67
C GLN A 84 6.78 -2.04 -11.14
N ARG A 85 6.22 -0.89 -11.53
CA ARG A 85 6.36 -0.39 -12.89
C ARG A 85 7.83 -0.06 -13.22
N LEU A 86 8.54 0.54 -12.27
CA LEU A 86 9.95 0.91 -12.42
C LEU A 86 10.87 -0.31 -12.57
N SER A 87 10.44 -1.51 -12.15
CA SER A 87 11.20 -2.76 -12.34
C SER A 87 11.45 -3.13 -13.80
N SER A 88 10.73 -2.50 -14.74
CA SER A 88 10.99 -2.62 -16.18
C SER A 88 12.20 -1.82 -16.66
N GLN A 89 12.68 -0.86 -15.84
CA GLN A 89 13.75 0.08 -16.21
C GLN A 89 15.01 -0.11 -15.35
N ILE A 90 14.84 -0.51 -14.09
CA ILE A 90 15.95 -0.75 -13.17
C ILE A 90 15.74 -2.07 -12.42
N PRO A 91 16.81 -2.70 -11.91
CA PRO A 91 16.68 -3.84 -11.02
C PRO A 91 15.94 -3.46 -9.73
N VAL A 92 14.88 -4.20 -9.42
CA VAL A 92 14.09 -4.04 -8.19
C VAL A 92 13.96 -5.40 -7.51
N LEU A 93 14.19 -5.44 -6.20
CA LEU A 93 14.00 -6.64 -5.36
C LEU A 93 12.74 -6.48 -4.51
N PHE A 94 11.79 -7.39 -4.69
CA PHE A 94 10.67 -7.57 -3.76
C PHE A 94 10.98 -8.74 -2.82
N ALA A 95 11.36 -8.42 -1.58
CA ALA A 95 11.62 -9.40 -0.54
C ALA A 95 10.44 -9.45 0.43
N THR A 96 10.02 -10.66 0.81
CA THR A 96 8.93 -10.87 1.76
C THR A 96 9.26 -12.07 2.61
N ASP A 97 9.20 -11.89 3.92
CA ASP A 97 9.26 -12.97 4.90
C ASP A 97 7.83 -13.39 5.29
N GLU A 98 7.66 -14.64 5.74
CA GLU A 98 6.38 -15.21 6.16
C GLU A 98 5.25 -15.07 5.10
N PHE A 99 5.60 -15.32 3.83
CA PHE A 99 4.71 -15.13 2.66
C PHE A 99 3.33 -15.82 2.78
N ASN A 100 3.29 -16.95 3.50
CA ASN A 100 2.08 -17.69 3.86
C ASN A 100 1.01 -16.83 4.57
N GLY A 101 1.41 -15.76 5.27
CA GLY A 101 0.50 -14.82 5.93
C GLY A 101 -0.48 -14.13 4.97
N LEU A 102 -0.18 -14.06 3.68
CA LEU A 102 -1.10 -13.50 2.67
C LEU A 102 -2.34 -14.40 2.40
N PHE A 103 -2.31 -15.67 2.84
CA PHE A 103 -3.33 -16.67 2.53
C PHE A 103 -3.98 -17.31 3.76
N TRP A 104 -3.39 -17.15 4.94
CA TRP A 104 -3.89 -17.75 6.18
C TRP A 104 -5.01 -16.95 6.83
N LYS A 105 -5.75 -17.58 7.75
CA LYS A 105 -6.80 -16.89 8.51
C LYS A 105 -6.21 -15.73 9.30
N THR A 106 -6.95 -14.63 9.39
CA THR A 106 -6.53 -13.47 10.18
C THR A 106 -7.15 -13.53 11.57
N SER A 107 -6.50 -12.88 12.54
CA SER A 107 -7.05 -12.60 13.87
C SER A 107 -7.76 -11.23 13.93
N LEU A 108 -7.93 -10.57 12.79
CA LEU A 108 -8.57 -9.25 12.70
C LEU A 108 -10.08 -9.39 12.60
N LYS A 109 -10.78 -8.40 13.17
CA LYS A 109 -12.24 -8.33 13.12
C LYS A 109 -12.70 -7.00 12.55
N ASN A 110 -13.83 -7.04 11.85
CA ASN A 110 -14.53 -5.84 11.44
C ASN A 110 -14.93 -5.04 12.70
N PRO A 111 -14.53 -3.76 12.84
CA PRO A 111 -14.87 -2.95 14.01
C PRO A 111 -16.39 -2.71 14.15
N GLU A 112 -17.15 -2.78 13.07
CA GLU A 112 -18.60 -2.53 13.07
C GLU A 112 -19.41 -3.82 13.31
N THR A 113 -19.10 -4.89 12.58
CA THR A 113 -19.89 -6.15 12.64
C THR A 113 -19.32 -7.21 13.57
N ASN A 114 -18.06 -7.05 14.03
CA ASN A 114 -17.32 -8.01 14.86
C ASN A 114 -17.05 -9.38 14.19
N ASP A 115 -17.27 -9.48 12.87
CA ASP A 115 -16.94 -10.65 12.06
C ASP A 115 -15.43 -10.76 11.80
N TRP A 116 -14.93 -11.98 11.66
CA TRP A 116 -13.53 -12.22 11.31
C TRP A 116 -13.25 -11.79 9.87
N LEU A 117 -12.21 -10.98 9.68
CA LEU A 117 -11.76 -10.55 8.36
C LEU A 117 -10.92 -11.63 7.69
N LYS A 118 -11.12 -11.81 6.39
CA LYS A 118 -10.25 -12.64 5.56
C LYS A 118 -9.06 -11.79 5.06
N PRO A 119 -7.93 -12.40 4.67
CA PRO A 119 -6.80 -11.65 4.14
C PRO A 119 -7.17 -10.78 2.93
N GLN A 120 -8.10 -11.25 2.10
CA GLN A 120 -8.53 -10.55 0.89
C GLN A 120 -9.31 -9.26 1.20
N ASP A 121 -9.85 -9.14 2.41
CA ASP A 121 -10.56 -7.95 2.89
C ASP A 121 -9.56 -6.86 3.33
N LEU A 122 -8.27 -7.19 3.51
CA LEU A 122 -7.25 -6.25 3.96
C LEU A 122 -6.56 -5.57 2.77
N SER A 123 -6.56 -4.24 2.74
CA SER A 123 -5.95 -3.45 1.68
C SER A 123 -4.45 -3.69 1.54
N MET A 124 -3.70 -3.78 2.64
CA MET A 124 -2.26 -4.08 2.60
C MET A 124 -1.97 -5.43 1.91
N VAL A 125 -2.70 -6.48 2.30
CA VAL A 125 -2.58 -7.82 1.69
C VAL A 125 -2.89 -7.75 0.20
N HIS A 126 -3.92 -7.01 -0.19
CA HIS A 126 -4.25 -6.82 -1.60
C HIS A 126 -3.15 -6.08 -2.38
N HIS A 127 -2.54 -5.04 -1.80
CA HIS A 127 -1.46 -4.28 -2.44
C HIS A 127 -0.22 -5.14 -2.69
N PHE A 128 0.25 -5.85 -1.67
CA PHE A 128 1.42 -6.73 -1.81
C PHE A 128 1.11 -7.99 -2.60
N GLY A 129 -0.05 -8.59 -2.41
CA GLY A 129 -0.47 -9.79 -3.14
C GLY A 129 -0.51 -9.59 -4.66
N LYS A 130 -0.73 -8.34 -5.14
CA LYS A 130 -0.63 -8.01 -6.56
C LYS A 130 0.78 -8.11 -7.15
N LEU A 131 1.83 -8.00 -6.34
CA LEU A 131 3.21 -8.16 -6.81
C LEU A 131 3.48 -9.60 -7.28
N PHE A 132 2.80 -10.57 -6.67
CA PHE A 132 3.06 -12.00 -6.86
C PHE A 132 2.08 -12.68 -7.80
N LYS A 133 1.03 -11.97 -8.24
CA LYS A 133 0.16 -12.44 -9.32
C LYS A 133 0.89 -12.19 -10.64
N GLN A 134 1.52 -13.22 -11.19
CA GLN A 134 1.94 -13.20 -12.60
C GLN A 134 0.69 -12.97 -13.47
N ASN A 135 0.75 -11.99 -14.37
CA ASN A 135 -0.11 -12.01 -15.55
C ASN A 135 0.43 -13.14 -16.43
N SER A 136 -0.13 -14.34 -16.30
CA SER A 136 0.24 -15.48 -17.12
C SER A 136 -0.09 -15.17 -18.59
N SER A 137 0.88 -14.66 -19.32
CA SER A 137 0.98 -14.83 -20.77
C SER A 137 2.05 -15.90 -20.99
N LEU A 138 1.64 -17.15 -20.82
CA LEU A 138 2.24 -18.33 -21.43
C LEU A 138 1.33 -18.74 -22.59
#